data_AF-A0A5M6DK42-F1
#
_entry.id   AF-A0A5M6DK42-F1
#
_cell.length_a   1.000
_cell.length_b   1.000
_cell.length_c   1.000
_cell.angle_alpha   90.00
_cell.angle_beta   90.00
_cell.angle_gamma   90.00
#
_symmetry.space_group_name_H-M   'P 1'
#
loop_
_entity.id
_entity.type
_entity.pdbx_description
1 polymer ?
#
loop_
_entity_poly.entity_id
_entity_poly.type
_entity_poly.pdbx_seq_one_letter_code
_entity_poly.pdbx_strand_id
1 'polypeptide(L)'
;MKLLTFIPLLFCLLGLSYPEKQEVAMSQSDQLKGTWKRDRIQIQYIVDSHLVHEQEITAESGNIYDFEEEKVRVKYPDGTSAQGTYAVVKEYESKKVILNLPGNTTTYTLIAVTPTRMIWQRDLDDVYYKEGSTQKSAERAICTEEFKK
;
A
#
# COMPACT_ATOMS: atom_id res chain seq x y z
N MET A 1 -60.45 -57.46 -9.07
CA MET A 1 -59.31 -58.30 -8.63
C MET A 1 -58.02 -57.55 -8.91
N LYS A 2 -57.11 -57.58 -7.92
CA LYS A 2 -55.72 -57.10 -7.85
C LYS A 2 -55.48 -55.59 -7.73
N LEU A 3 -55.27 -55.21 -6.46
CA LEU A 3 -54.53 -54.06 -5.96
C LEU A 3 -53.10 -54.01 -6.52
N LEU A 4 -52.56 -52.80 -6.68
CA LEU A 4 -51.18 -52.49 -6.33
C LEU A 4 -51.14 -51.10 -5.70
N THR A 5 -50.82 -51.11 -4.41
CA THR A 5 -50.76 -50.04 -3.42
C THR A 5 -49.36 -49.44 -3.31
N PHE A 6 -49.32 -48.12 -3.01
CA PHE A 6 -48.29 -47.38 -2.24
C PHE A 6 -46.86 -47.35 -2.81
N ILE A 7 -46.12 -46.22 -2.83
CA ILE A 7 -45.64 -45.45 -1.68
C ILE A 7 -45.36 -43.97 -2.08
N PRO A 8 -45.75 -42.99 -1.25
CA PRO A 8 -45.24 -41.61 -1.27
C PRO A 8 -44.16 -41.41 -0.19
N LEU A 9 -42.94 -41.03 -0.56
CA LEU A 9 -41.83 -40.66 0.33
C LEU A 9 -40.84 -39.87 -0.57
N LEU A 10 -40.27 -38.71 -0.25
CA LEU A 10 -39.99 -38.12 1.05
C LEU A 10 -39.70 -36.63 0.83
N PHE A 11 -40.56 -35.76 1.37
CA PHE A 11 -40.17 -34.41 1.80
C PHE A 11 -39.10 -34.60 2.88
N CYS A 12 -37.89 -34.05 2.69
CA CYS A 12 -36.94 -33.63 3.74
C CYS A 12 -35.57 -33.29 3.12
N LEU A 13 -35.48 -32.17 2.39
CA LEU A 13 -34.22 -31.45 2.30
C LEU A 13 -34.24 -30.34 3.35
N LEU A 14 -33.90 -30.78 4.55
CA LEU A 14 -33.31 -29.96 5.62
C LEU A 14 -32.23 -29.07 4.97
N GLY A 15 -32.28 -27.75 5.15
CA GLY A 15 -31.91 -27.19 6.44
C GLY A 15 -30.40 -27.26 6.67
N LEU A 16 -29.61 -26.80 5.71
CA LEU A 16 -28.19 -26.43 5.91
C LEU A 16 -27.99 -25.01 5.40
N SER A 17 -28.61 -24.06 6.11
CA SER A 17 -28.10 -22.69 6.13
C SER A 17 -26.72 -22.74 6.78
N TYR A 18 -25.69 -22.96 5.97
CA TYR A 18 -24.35 -22.55 6.33
C TYR A 18 -24.46 -21.07 6.73
N PRO A 19 -24.06 -20.65 7.93
CA PRO A 19 -23.77 -19.25 8.13
C PRO A 19 -22.56 -19.01 7.23
N GLU A 20 -22.83 -18.49 6.03
CA GLU A 20 -21.83 -17.86 5.20
C GLU A 20 -21.19 -16.84 6.12
N LYS A 21 -20.02 -17.20 6.61
CA LYS A 21 -19.19 -16.38 7.46
C LYS A 21 -18.88 -15.19 6.57
N GLN A 22 -19.68 -14.14 6.71
CA GLN A 22 -19.48 -12.86 6.06
C GLN A 22 -18.05 -12.49 6.43
N GLU A 23 -17.12 -12.70 5.51
CA GLU A 23 -15.80 -12.13 5.61
C GLU A 23 -16.08 -10.64 5.63
N VAL A 24 -16.01 -10.06 6.83
CA VAL A 24 -16.01 -8.63 7.03
C VAL A 24 -14.88 -8.15 6.16
N ALA A 25 -15.22 -7.56 5.01
CA ALA A 25 -14.25 -6.93 4.14
C ALA A 25 -13.54 -5.90 5.03
N MET A 26 -12.33 -6.23 5.47
CA MET A 26 -11.47 -5.27 6.14
C MET A 26 -11.51 -4.01 5.31
N SER A 27 -11.86 -2.89 5.92
CA SER A 27 -11.83 -1.61 5.24
C SER A 27 -10.44 -1.46 4.64
N GLN A 28 -10.32 -0.93 3.42
CA GLN A 28 -9.05 -0.98 2.69
C GLN A 28 -7.89 -0.27 3.41
N SER A 29 -8.22 0.62 4.37
CA SER A 29 -7.30 1.26 5.32
C SER A 29 -6.78 0.32 6.42
N ASP A 30 -7.52 -0.73 6.80
CA ASP A 30 -7.11 -1.71 7.82
C ASP A 30 -5.80 -2.42 7.47
N GLN A 31 -5.48 -2.57 6.19
CA GLN A 31 -4.24 -3.22 5.73
C GLN A 31 -2.99 -2.40 6.08
N LEU A 32 -3.09 -1.08 6.16
CA LEU A 32 -1.97 -0.20 6.52
C LEU A 32 -1.86 0.07 8.02
N LYS A 33 -2.86 -0.30 8.82
CA LYS A 33 -2.86 -0.03 10.26
C LYS A 33 -1.60 -0.55 10.95
N GLY A 34 -1.13 0.25 11.91
CA GLY A 34 0.04 -0.01 12.72
C GLY A 34 1.26 0.82 12.33
N THR A 35 2.38 0.46 12.94
CA THR A 35 3.65 1.17 12.80
C THR A 35 4.48 0.58 11.67
N TRP A 36 5.03 1.44 10.83
CA TRP A 36 5.87 1.10 9.70
C TRP A 36 7.11 1.99 9.68
N LYS A 37 8.29 1.39 9.76
CA LYS A 37 9.56 2.08 9.59
C LYS A 37 10.01 1.96 8.13
N ARG A 38 10.35 3.08 7.51
CA ARG A 38 11.00 3.09 6.21
C ARG A 38 12.37 2.42 6.33
N ASP A 39 12.63 1.41 5.52
CA ASP A 39 13.83 0.57 5.58
C ASP A 39 14.77 0.86 4.40
N ARG A 40 14.21 0.99 3.20
CA ARG A 40 14.98 1.17 1.97
C ARG A 40 14.26 2.11 1.00
N ILE A 41 15.03 2.90 0.27
CA ILE A 41 14.55 3.72 -0.84
C ILE A 41 15.38 3.34 -2.07
N GLN A 42 14.71 3.12 -3.18
CA GLN A 42 15.33 2.94 -4.48
C GLN A 42 14.82 4.04 -5.41
N ILE A 43 15.74 4.75 -6.06
CA ILE A 43 15.42 5.82 -6.99
C ILE A 43 16.02 5.48 -8.35
N GLN A 44 15.17 5.38 -9.36
CA GLN A 44 15.55 5.06 -10.73
C GLN A 44 15.37 6.30 -11.60
N TYR A 45 16.47 6.86 -12.10
CA TYR A 45 16.49 8.09 -12.91
C TYR A 45 16.42 7.76 -14.39
N ILE A 46 15.49 8.42 -15.09
CA ILE A 46 15.16 8.14 -16.48
C ILE A 46 15.45 9.40 -17.32
N VAL A 47 16.10 9.22 -18.47
CA VAL A 47 16.32 10.27 -19.49
C VAL A 47 16.03 9.66 -20.85
N ASP A 48 15.25 10.35 -21.67
CA ASP A 48 14.81 9.88 -22.99
C ASP A 48 14.20 8.47 -22.90
N SER A 49 13.39 8.20 -21.87
CA SER A 49 12.81 6.88 -21.58
C SER A 49 13.79 5.74 -21.25
N HIS A 50 15.07 6.02 -21.01
CA HIS A 50 16.07 5.03 -20.61
C HIS A 50 16.49 5.23 -19.16
N LEU A 51 16.65 4.13 -18.42
CA LEU A 51 17.29 4.15 -17.10
C LEU A 51 18.75 4.57 -17.26
N VAL A 52 19.13 5.72 -16.69
CA VAL A 52 20.50 6.25 -16.78
C VAL A 52 21.26 6.15 -15.46
N HIS A 53 20.54 6.09 -14.34
CA HIS A 53 21.16 5.98 -13.03
C HIS A 53 20.20 5.34 -12.04
N GLU A 54 20.75 4.63 -11.06
CA GLU A 54 19.99 4.03 -9.98
C GLU A 54 20.71 4.29 -8.66
N GLN A 55 19.95 4.71 -7.67
CA GLN A 55 20.43 4.93 -6.31
C GLN A 55 19.63 4.09 -5.33
N GLU A 56 20.34 3.39 -4.45
CA GLU A 56 19.77 2.70 -3.31
C GLU A 56 20.22 3.38 -2.02
N ILE A 57 19.27 3.65 -1.12
CA ILE A 57 19.50 4.29 0.17
C ILE A 57 18.92 3.38 1.24
N THR A 58 19.78 2.83 2.09
CA THR A 58 19.36 2.17 3.32
C THR A 58 19.01 3.21 4.37
N ALA A 59 17.79 3.18 4.87
CA ALA A 59 17.28 4.13 5.84
C ALA A 59 17.44 3.58 7.27
N GLU A 60 18.68 3.47 7.76
CA GLU A 60 18.97 2.96 9.12
C GLU A 60 18.18 3.72 10.20
N SER A 61 18.03 5.03 10.02
CA SER A 61 17.22 5.92 10.84
C SER A 61 15.98 6.42 10.09
N GLY A 62 15.37 5.61 9.22
CA GLY A 62 14.22 6.02 8.40
C GLY A 62 13.00 6.49 9.19
N ASN A 63 12.18 7.31 8.53
CA ASN A 63 10.89 7.80 9.05
C ASN A 63 10.03 6.63 9.58
N ILE A 64 9.36 6.86 10.70
CA ILE A 64 8.39 5.93 11.27
C ILE A 64 6.98 6.48 11.06
N TYR A 65 6.14 5.72 10.39
CA TYR A 65 4.74 6.03 10.11
C TYR A 65 3.85 5.20 11.02
N ASP A 66 2.91 5.85 11.69
CA ASP A 66 1.93 5.21 12.57
C ASP A 66 0.54 5.51 12.01
N PHE A 67 -0.11 4.48 11.46
CA PHE A 67 -1.45 4.58 10.86
C PHE A 67 -2.50 4.04 11.82
N GLU A 68 -3.43 4.89 12.17
CA GLU A 68 -4.57 4.56 13.02
C GLU A 68 -5.82 5.21 12.44
N GLU A 69 -6.84 4.38 12.14
CA GLU A 69 -8.07 4.82 11.48
C GLU A 69 -7.77 5.56 10.17
N GLU A 70 -8.09 6.86 10.06
CA GLU A 70 -7.81 7.73 8.91
C GLU A 70 -6.68 8.73 9.20
N LYS A 71 -5.97 8.55 10.32
CA LYS A 71 -4.88 9.41 10.76
C LYS A 71 -3.54 8.76 10.53
N VAL A 72 -2.55 9.60 10.24
CA VAL A 72 -1.15 9.20 10.15
C VAL A 72 -0.31 10.12 11.02
N ARG A 73 0.60 9.55 11.79
CA ARG A 73 1.69 10.27 12.45
C ARG A 73 3.01 9.83 11.85
N VAL A 74 3.86 10.79 11.50
CA VAL A 74 5.22 10.55 11.01
C VAL A 74 6.20 11.04 12.05
N LYS A 75 7.12 10.18 12.50
CA LYS A 75 8.29 10.56 13.30
C LYS A 75 9.51 10.58 12.40
N TYR A 76 10.19 11.71 12.38
CA TYR A 76 11.38 11.92 11.57
C TYR A 76 12.64 11.56 12.34
N PRO A 77 13.77 11.33 11.63
CA PRO A 77 15.03 10.90 12.25
C PRO A 77 15.61 11.96 13.20
N ASP A 78 15.27 13.23 12.98
CA ASP A 78 15.67 14.39 13.78
C ASP A 78 14.85 14.55 15.08
N GLY A 79 13.92 13.64 15.36
CA GLY A 79 13.04 13.65 16.53
C GLY A 79 11.79 14.52 16.37
N THR A 80 11.64 15.25 15.27
CA THR A 80 10.40 15.99 14.98
C THR A 80 9.29 15.05 14.55
N SER A 81 8.05 15.53 14.58
CA SER A 81 6.90 14.75 14.11
C SER A 81 5.89 15.61 13.37
N ALA A 82 5.18 14.99 12.46
CA ALA A 82 4.03 15.55 11.77
C ALA A 82 2.82 14.63 11.95
N GLN A 83 1.64 15.23 11.97
CA GLN A 83 0.38 14.49 12.01
C GLN A 83 -0.54 14.98 10.91
N GLY A 84 -1.25 14.05 10.30
CA GLY A 84 -2.17 14.35 9.22
C GLY A 84 -3.19 13.24 9.02
N THR A 85 -3.73 13.18 7.82
CA THR A 85 -4.68 12.13 7.42
C THR A 85 -4.12 11.30 6.28
N TYR A 86 -4.66 10.10 6.12
CA TYR A 86 -4.39 9.28 4.95
C TYR A 86 -5.67 8.67 4.41
N ALA A 87 -5.67 8.38 3.11
CA ALA A 87 -6.73 7.64 2.45
C ALA A 87 -6.12 6.61 1.50
N VAL A 88 -6.77 5.46 1.39
CA VAL A 88 -6.47 4.45 0.37
C VAL A 88 -7.61 4.45 -0.63
N VAL A 89 -7.31 4.74 -1.89
CA VAL A 89 -8.30 4.77 -2.97
C VAL A 89 -7.92 3.79 -4.06
N LYS A 90 -8.91 3.18 -4.71
CA LYS A 90 -8.69 2.38 -5.92
C LYS A 90 -8.88 3.28 -7.13
N GLU A 91 -7.86 3.36 -7.97
CA GLU A 91 -7.87 4.12 -9.22
C GLU A 91 -7.50 3.18 -10.38
N TYR A 92 -8.49 2.88 -11.23
CA TYR A 92 -8.43 1.83 -12.25
C TYR A 92 -7.96 0.48 -11.66
N GLU A 93 -6.78 0.01 -12.07
CA GLU A 93 -6.14 -1.24 -11.63
C GLU A 93 -5.12 -1.04 -10.51
N SER A 94 -4.92 0.20 -10.05
CA SER A 94 -3.92 0.53 -9.04
C SER A 94 -4.57 0.97 -7.73
N LYS A 95 -3.91 0.66 -6.61
CA LYS A 95 -4.24 1.25 -5.31
C LYS A 95 -3.37 2.47 -5.10
N LYS A 96 -3.94 3.57 -4.64
CA LYS A 96 -3.23 4.80 -4.29
C LYS A 96 -3.34 5.05 -2.79
N VAL A 97 -2.25 5.52 -2.20
CA VAL A 97 -2.20 6.03 -0.83
C VAL A 97 -2.00 7.53 -0.93
N ILE A 98 -2.96 8.30 -0.42
CA ILE A 98 -2.89 9.76 -0.37
C ILE A 98 -2.56 10.13 1.07
N LEU A 99 -1.43 10.79 1.29
CA LEU A 99 -1.04 11.34 2.59
C LEU A 99 -1.25 12.85 2.57
N ASN A 100 -1.98 13.36 3.56
CA ASN A 100 -2.15 14.80 3.78
C ASN A 100 -1.45 15.18 5.08
N LEU A 101 -0.23 15.67 4.98
CA LEU A 101 0.55 16.19 6.10
C LEU A 101 0.52 17.74 6.07
N PRO A 102 0.88 18.41 7.18
CA PRO A 102 0.91 19.87 7.22
C PRO A 102 1.81 20.44 6.11
N GLY A 103 1.21 21.22 5.20
CA GLY A 103 1.90 21.86 4.08
C GLY A 103 2.24 20.95 2.89
N ASN A 104 1.88 19.67 2.91
CA ASN A 104 2.18 18.76 1.80
C ASN A 104 1.15 17.64 1.66
N THR A 105 0.58 17.50 0.46
CA THR A 105 -0.19 16.33 0.06
C THR A 105 0.64 15.52 -0.92
N THR A 106 0.82 14.23 -0.65
CA THR A 106 1.58 13.33 -1.53
C THR A 106 0.78 12.07 -1.83
N THR A 107 0.71 11.73 -3.11
CA THR A 107 0.05 10.52 -3.60
C THR A 107 1.10 9.49 -3.99
N TYR A 108 0.93 8.28 -3.49
CA TYR A 108 1.76 7.12 -3.81
C TYR A 108 0.91 6.05 -4.47
N THR A 109 1.51 5.26 -5.34
CA THR A 109 0.97 3.95 -5.75
C THR A 109 1.37 2.92 -4.70
N LEU A 110 0.40 2.19 -4.16
CA LEU A 110 0.62 1.07 -3.26
C LEU A 110 0.89 -0.18 -4.08
N ILE A 111 2.16 -0.59 -4.16
CA ILE A 111 2.62 -1.73 -4.95
C ILE A 111 2.33 -3.03 -4.21
N ALA A 112 2.63 -3.09 -2.92
CA ALA A 112 2.39 -4.27 -2.09
C ALA A 112 2.17 -3.89 -0.63
N VAL A 113 1.33 -4.66 0.07
CA VAL A 113 1.18 -4.64 1.52
C VAL A 113 0.96 -6.06 2.03
N THR A 114 1.76 -6.45 3.01
CA THR A 114 1.74 -7.74 3.69
C THR A 114 1.76 -7.49 5.21
N PRO A 115 1.69 -8.52 6.08
CA PRO A 115 1.77 -8.28 7.52
C PRO A 115 3.08 -7.62 8.00
N THR A 116 4.19 -7.76 7.27
CA THR A 116 5.53 -7.29 7.71
C THR A 116 6.22 -6.34 6.73
N ARG A 117 5.72 -6.25 5.49
CA ARG A 117 6.35 -5.47 4.41
C ARG A 117 5.31 -4.64 3.66
N MET A 118 5.64 -3.39 3.37
CA MET A 118 4.85 -2.49 2.55
C MET A 118 5.75 -1.79 1.54
N ILE A 119 5.26 -1.60 0.32
CA ILE A 119 6.02 -0.99 -0.78
C ILE A 119 5.16 0.07 -1.44
N TRP A 120 5.69 1.29 -1.47
CA TRP A 120 5.09 2.43 -2.14
C TRP A 120 5.95 2.88 -3.31
N GLN A 121 5.32 3.48 -4.30
CA GLN A 121 6.02 4.07 -5.43
C GLN A 121 5.42 5.44 -5.76
N ARG A 122 6.25 6.39 -6.15
CA ARG A 122 5.82 7.64 -6.78
C ARG A 122 6.75 8.01 -7.93
N ASP A 123 6.18 8.66 -8.93
CA ASP A 123 6.93 9.31 -9.99
C ASP A 123 7.31 10.73 -9.53
N LEU A 124 8.51 11.15 -9.89
CA LEU A 124 9.07 12.46 -9.63
C LEU A 124 9.50 13.05 -10.96
N ASP A 125 9.09 14.28 -11.26
CA ASP A 125 9.44 14.97 -12.50
C ASP A 125 10.58 15.97 -12.27
N ASP A 126 11.35 16.27 -13.33
CA ASP A 126 12.41 17.29 -13.35
C ASP A 126 13.40 17.20 -12.17
N VAL A 127 13.94 16.01 -11.94
CA VAL A 127 14.79 15.71 -10.80
C VAL A 127 16.28 15.85 -11.12
N TYR A 128 17.08 16.05 -10.07
CA TYR A 128 18.54 16.06 -10.16
C TYR A 128 19.12 14.90 -9.35
N TYR A 129 20.26 14.37 -9.79
CA TYR A 129 21.01 13.34 -9.09
C TYR A 129 22.51 13.61 -9.16
N LYS A 130 23.25 12.97 -8.26
CA LYS A 130 24.71 13.01 -8.27
C LYS A 130 25.26 11.71 -8.82
N GLU A 131 26.14 11.81 -9.79
CA GLU A 131 26.95 10.69 -10.28
C GLU A 131 28.42 11.04 -10.06
N GLY A 132 29.03 10.40 -9.05
CA GLY A 132 30.34 10.82 -8.54
C GLY A 132 30.30 12.25 -8.00
N SER A 133 31.14 13.13 -8.56
CA SER A 133 31.20 14.55 -8.19
C SER A 133 30.33 15.46 -9.06
N THR A 134 29.66 14.93 -10.08
CA THR A 134 28.86 15.72 -11.03
C THR A 134 27.38 15.65 -10.70
N GLN A 135 26.71 16.80 -10.73
CA GLN A 135 25.25 16.88 -10.68
C GLN A 135 24.69 16.77 -12.10
N LYS A 136 23.74 15.86 -12.29
CA LYS A 136 23.02 15.64 -13.55
C LYS A 136 21.53 15.84 -13.33
N SER A 137 20.80 16.07 -14.42
CA SER A 137 19.34 16.15 -14.44
C SER A 137 18.74 14.90 -15.08
N ALA A 138 17.50 14.58 -14.71
CA ALA A 138 16.67 13.56 -15.33
C ALA A 138 15.25 14.10 -15.51
N GLU A 139 14.60 13.74 -16.61
CA GLU A 139 13.21 14.15 -16.90
C GLU A 139 12.24 13.57 -15.87
N ARG A 140 12.54 12.35 -15.40
CA ARG A 140 11.73 11.63 -14.41
C ARG A 140 12.61 10.78 -13.51
N ALA A 141 12.15 10.52 -12.30
CA ALA A 141 12.58 9.38 -11.52
C ALA A 141 11.41 8.59 -10.93
N ILE A 142 11.60 7.29 -10.79
CA ILE A 142 10.70 6.42 -10.03
C ILE A 142 11.31 6.24 -8.65
N CYS A 143 10.60 6.70 -7.62
CA CYS A 143 10.99 6.55 -6.22
C CYS A 143 10.17 5.43 -5.60
N THR A 144 10.82 4.33 -5.25
CA THR A 144 10.22 3.17 -4.57
C THR A 144 10.69 3.16 -3.12
N GLU A 145 9.74 3.17 -2.19
CA GLU A 145 10.00 3.14 -0.75
C GLU A 145 9.49 1.82 -0.16
N GLU A 146 10.38 1.13 0.56
CA GLU A 146 10.06 -0.11 1.27
C GLU A 146 10.02 0.14 2.78
N PHE A 147 9.04 -0.45 3.42
CA PHE A 147 8.77 -0.32 4.84
C PHE A 147 8.67 -1.69 5.51
N LYS A 148 9.13 -1.74 6.76
CA LYS A 148 8.99 -2.88 7.67
C LYS A 148 8.13 -2.49 8.87
N LYS A 149 7.35 -3.42 9.40
CA LYS A 149 6.71 -3.25 10.71
C LYS A 149 7.70 -3.43 11.85
#